data_AF-A0AAV4CVR7-F1
#
_entry.id   AF-A0AAV4CVR7-F1
#
_cell.length_a   1.000
_cell.length_b   1.000
_cell.length_c   1.000
_cell.angle_alpha   90.00
_cell.angle_beta   90.00
_cell.angle_gamma   90.00
#
_symmetry.space_group_name_H-M   'P 1'
#
loop_
_entity.id
_entity.type
_entity.pdbx_description
1 polymer ?
#
loop_
_entity_poly.entity_id
_entity_poly.type
_entity_poly.pdbx_seq_one_letter_code
_entity_poly.pdbx_strand_id
1 'polypeptide(L)'
;MSKENWINEKCKEIEQQQKHAPHTMYKNIEEITGKRTLLSTGCIKAMNGDIIIDKEKILERWAEYIRELFKDDRKDHNIMKNNFAGPPITKEEVETAIKKMKHEKATGPGISVELLEVLEDFKIGKVTHLLNEIYDTGQIPTDLSKSIFIALPKKPGATSPKYC
;
A
#
# COMPACT_ATOMS: atom_id res chain seq x y z
N MET A 1 -21.54 32.23 -25.28
CA MET A 1 -22.78 33.00 -25.00
C MET A 1 -23.82 32.21 -24.21
N SER A 2 -24.36 31.07 -24.66
CA SER A 2 -25.48 30.42 -23.94
C SER A 2 -25.13 29.81 -22.57
N LYS A 3 -23.88 29.36 -22.38
CA LYS A 3 -23.43 28.75 -21.12
C LYS A 3 -23.12 29.78 -20.03
N GLU A 4 -22.47 30.89 -20.38
CA GLU A 4 -22.18 31.99 -19.43
C GLU A 4 -23.45 32.66 -18.93
N ASN A 5 -24.43 32.85 -19.82
CA ASN A 5 -25.72 33.42 -19.43
C ASN A 5 -26.45 32.52 -18.43
N TRP A 6 -26.44 31.20 -18.67
CA TRP A 6 -27.02 30.22 -17.74
C TRP A 6 -26.31 30.19 -16.38
N ILE A 7 -24.97 30.26 -16.36
CA ILE A 7 -24.20 30.30 -15.11
C ILE A 7 -24.52 31.58 -14.32
N ASN A 8 -24.55 32.74 -14.98
CA ASN A 8 -24.86 34.01 -14.34
C ASN A 8 -26.29 34.06 -13.79
N GLU A 9 -27.25 33.45 -14.49
CA GLU A 9 -28.63 33.32 -14.02
C GLU A 9 -28.71 32.44 -12.77
N LYS A 10 -28.01 31.30 -12.76
CA LYS A 10 -27.92 30.41 -11.59
C LYS A 10 -27.22 31.04 -10.38
N CYS A 11 -26.19 31.85 -10.59
CA CYS A 11 -25.54 32.61 -9.52
C CYS A 11 -26.52 33.58 -8.84
N LYS A 12 -27.34 34.30 -9.63
CA LYS A 12 -28.35 35.23 -9.09
C LYS A 12 -29.43 34.50 -8.28
N GLU A 13 -29.87 33.32 -8.73
CA GLU A 13 -30.84 32.50 -7.99
C GLU A 13 -30.30 32.09 -6.61
N ILE A 14 -29.03 31.69 -6.52
CA ILE A 14 -28.38 31.32 -5.25
C ILE A 14 -28.29 32.53 -4.31
N GLU A 15 -27.83 33.68 -4.81
CA GLU A 15 -27.68 34.90 -4.00
C GLU A 15 -29.02 35.38 -3.41
N GLN A 16 -30.11 35.21 -4.16
CA GLN A 16 -31.45 35.58 -3.71
C GLN A 16 -32.00 34.59 -2.66
N GLN A 17 -31.73 33.29 -2.83
CA GLN A 17 -32.13 32.24 -1.88
C GLN A 17 -31.31 32.26 -0.59
N GLN A 18 -30.05 32.75 -0.61
CA GLN A 18 -29.21 32.90 0.57
C GLN A 18 -29.87 33.74 1.68
N LYS A 19 -30.66 34.76 1.30
CA LYS A 19 -31.37 35.64 2.25
C LYS A 19 -32.48 34.93 3.04
N HIS A 20 -33.02 33.83 2.51
CA HIS A 20 -34.18 33.14 3.07
C HIS A 20 -33.85 31.73 3.59
N ALA A 21 -32.85 31.06 2.99
CA ALA A 21 -32.43 29.71 3.34
C ALA A 21 -30.91 29.54 3.17
N PRO A 22 -30.08 30.10 4.06
CA PRO A 22 -28.62 30.03 3.93
C PRO A 22 -28.06 28.60 3.94
N HIS A 23 -28.81 27.63 4.48
CA HIS A 23 -28.43 26.22 4.53
C HIS A 23 -28.57 25.47 3.19
N THR A 24 -29.38 25.97 2.25
CA THR A 24 -29.53 25.36 0.91
C THR A 24 -28.50 25.87 -0.10
N MET A 25 -27.84 27.00 0.20
CA MET A 25 -26.80 27.60 -0.64
C MET A 25 -25.71 26.60 -1.01
N TYR A 26 -25.19 25.85 -0.03
CA TYR A 26 -24.12 24.87 -0.25
C TYR A 26 -24.54 23.75 -1.21
N LYS A 27 -25.79 23.27 -1.13
CA LYS A 27 -26.32 22.21 -2.01
C LYS A 27 -26.46 22.69 -3.45
N ASN A 28 -26.95 23.92 -3.64
CA ASN A 28 -27.12 24.51 -4.96
C ASN A 28 -25.76 24.79 -5.62
N ILE A 29 -24.79 25.27 -4.83
CA ILE A 29 -23.40 25.46 -5.29
C ILE A 29 -22.80 24.12 -5.71
N GLU A 30 -23.02 23.04 -4.95
CA GLU A 30 -22.53 21.70 -5.28
C GLU A 30 -23.13 21.16 -6.60
N GLU A 31 -24.44 21.37 -6.80
CA GLU A 31 -25.17 21.00 -8.02
C GLU A 31 -24.67 21.77 -9.25
N ILE A 32 -24.44 23.08 -9.13
CA ILE A 32 -24.01 23.95 -10.24
C ILE A 32 -22.52 23.82 -10.54
N THR A 33 -21.68 23.74 -9.52
CA THR A 33 -20.24 23.54 -9.72
C THR A 33 -19.92 22.15 -10.23
N GLY A 34 -20.91 21.23 -10.23
CA GLY A 34 -20.73 19.89 -10.73
C GLY A 34 -19.54 19.21 -10.05
N LYS A 35 -19.25 19.58 -8.79
CA LYS A 35 -18.40 18.77 -7.93
C LYS A 35 -19.19 17.51 -7.63
N ARG A 36 -19.27 16.63 -8.65
CA ARG A 36 -18.94 15.25 -8.41
C ARG A 36 -17.71 15.35 -7.54
N THR A 37 -17.81 14.99 -6.28
CA THR A 37 -16.68 14.46 -5.55
C THR A 37 -16.12 13.46 -6.53
N LEU A 38 -15.11 13.88 -7.30
CA LEU A 38 -14.31 12.97 -8.07
C LEU A 38 -13.75 12.14 -6.96
N LEU A 39 -14.42 11.02 -6.71
CA LEU A 39 -13.94 9.95 -5.87
C LEU A 39 -12.49 9.87 -6.27
N SER A 40 -11.63 10.22 -5.33
CA SER A 40 -10.24 10.52 -5.59
C SER A 40 -9.46 9.22 -5.75
N THR A 41 -10.01 8.33 -6.56
CA THR A 41 -9.65 6.93 -6.63
C THR A 41 -8.60 6.67 -7.69
N GLY A 42 -8.06 7.72 -8.31
CA GLY A 42 -7.13 7.56 -9.42
C GLY A 42 -6.15 8.70 -9.66
N CYS A 43 -6.06 9.69 -8.77
CA CYS A 43 -4.98 10.68 -8.85
C CYS A 43 -4.06 10.60 -7.64
N ILE A 44 -2.77 10.76 -7.87
CA ILE A 44 -1.75 10.81 -6.82
C ILE A 44 -0.94 12.09 -6.97
N LYS A 45 -0.36 12.56 -5.88
CA LYS A 45 0.52 13.72 -5.89
C LYS A 45 1.98 13.32 -6.23
N ALA A 46 2.54 13.99 -7.23
CA ALA A 46 3.96 13.95 -7.57
C ALA A 46 4.82 14.56 -6.46
N MET A 47 6.14 14.29 -6.49
CA MET A 47 7.08 14.84 -5.49
C MET A 47 7.15 16.37 -5.53
N ASN A 48 7.10 16.96 -6.73
CA ASN A 48 7.07 18.41 -6.95
C ASN A 48 5.72 19.08 -6.60
N GLY A 49 4.71 18.27 -6.25
CA GLY A 49 3.40 18.73 -5.84
C GLY A 49 2.32 18.69 -6.93
N ASP A 50 2.65 18.29 -8.14
CA ASP A 50 1.69 18.18 -9.25
C ASP A 50 0.73 16.99 -9.06
N ILE A 51 -0.43 17.05 -9.69
CA ILE A 51 -1.42 15.98 -9.68
C ILE A 51 -1.20 15.07 -10.89
N ILE A 52 -0.94 13.78 -10.65
CA ILE A 52 -0.80 12.74 -11.66
C ILE A 52 -2.11 11.97 -11.75
N ILE A 53 -2.67 11.86 -12.96
CA ILE A 53 -3.93 11.14 -13.27
C ILE A 53 -3.67 9.98 -14.25
N ASP A 54 -2.56 10.06 -14.98
CA ASP A 54 -2.12 9.05 -15.94
C ASP A 54 -1.63 7.78 -15.23
N LYS A 55 -2.10 6.61 -15.69
CA LYS A 55 -1.89 5.34 -14.98
C LYS A 55 -0.44 4.90 -15.01
N GLU A 56 0.23 5.08 -16.12
CA GLU A 56 1.63 4.74 -16.32
C GLU A 56 2.51 5.60 -15.40
N LYS A 57 2.26 6.91 -15.38
CA LYS A 57 2.96 7.83 -14.45
C LYS A 57 2.64 7.56 -12.99
N ILE A 58 1.43 7.07 -12.67
CA ILE A 58 1.07 6.64 -11.32
C ILE A 58 1.94 5.45 -10.89
N LEU A 59 2.10 4.46 -11.76
CA LEU A 59 2.93 3.29 -11.49
C LEU A 59 4.40 3.66 -11.34
N GLU A 60 4.92 4.55 -12.19
CA GLU A 60 6.29 5.07 -12.07
C GLU A 60 6.51 5.76 -10.73
N ARG A 61 5.61 6.65 -10.34
CA ARG A 61 5.68 7.36 -9.05
C ARG A 61 5.58 6.42 -7.84
N TRP A 62 4.79 5.35 -7.93
CA TRP A 62 4.76 4.29 -6.90
C TRP A 62 6.08 3.52 -6.85
N ALA A 63 6.66 3.17 -8.00
CA ALA A 63 7.95 2.50 -8.07
C ALA A 63 9.08 3.36 -7.49
N GLU A 64 9.11 4.66 -7.80
CA GLU A 64 10.02 5.63 -7.18
C GLU A 64 9.86 5.65 -5.65
N TYR A 65 8.62 5.80 -5.17
CA TYR A 65 8.34 5.83 -3.74
C TYR A 65 8.81 4.57 -3.02
N ILE A 66 8.55 3.38 -3.58
CA ILE A 66 8.97 2.11 -2.99
C ILE A 66 10.50 1.98 -2.99
N ARG A 67 11.17 2.39 -4.08
CA ARG A 67 12.64 2.37 -4.14
C ARG A 67 13.25 3.28 -3.09
N GLU A 68 12.73 4.48 -2.90
CA GLU A 68 13.18 5.40 -1.86
C GLU A 68 12.91 4.85 -0.45
N LEU A 69 11.71 4.29 -0.23
CA LEU A 69 11.30 3.76 1.07
C LEU A 69 12.17 2.59 1.54
N PHE A 70 12.59 1.71 0.62
CA PHE A 70 13.42 0.55 0.90
C PHE A 70 14.89 0.74 0.49
N LYS A 71 15.31 1.98 0.21
CA LYS A 71 16.71 2.27 -0.10
C LYS A 71 17.56 1.97 1.13
N ASP A 72 18.49 1.04 0.98
CA ASP A 72 19.40 0.67 2.05
C ASP A 72 20.76 1.33 1.83
N ASP A 73 21.02 2.40 2.58
CA ASP A 73 22.29 3.15 2.54
C ASP A 73 23.31 2.63 3.57
N ARG A 74 23.04 1.48 4.22
CA ARG A 74 24.02 0.83 5.10
C ARG A 74 25.24 0.44 4.26
N LYS A 75 26.44 0.81 4.73
CA LYS A 75 27.70 0.35 4.11
C LYS A 75 27.65 -1.17 4.07
N ASP A 76 28.05 -1.73 2.93
CA ASP A 76 28.17 -3.17 2.74
C ASP A 76 28.87 -3.73 3.97
N HIS A 77 28.11 -4.37 4.85
CA HIS A 77 28.70 -5.00 6.00
C HIS A 77 29.55 -6.08 5.37
N ASN A 78 30.87 -5.92 5.43
CA ASN A 78 31.77 -7.08 5.38
C ASN A 78 31.14 -8.04 6.37
N ILE A 79 30.40 -9.04 5.85
CA ILE A 79 29.78 -10.08 6.63
C ILE A 79 30.97 -10.61 7.39
N MET A 80 31.05 -10.26 8.69
CA MET A 80 32.11 -10.78 9.52
C MET A 80 31.94 -12.28 9.33
N LYS A 81 32.92 -12.92 8.69
CA LYS A 81 33.09 -14.36 8.72
C LYS A 81 33.43 -14.70 10.16
N ASN A 82 32.48 -14.47 11.06
CA ASN A 82 32.48 -15.05 12.37
C ASN A 82 32.29 -16.53 12.07
N ASN A 83 33.40 -17.27 12.16
CA ASN A 83 33.46 -18.73 12.02
C ASN A 83 32.66 -19.48 13.11
N PHE A 84 31.79 -18.77 13.84
CA PHE A 84 30.83 -19.33 14.78
C PHE A 84 29.46 -19.24 14.12
N ALA A 85 29.08 -20.30 13.42
CA ALA A 85 27.68 -20.51 13.07
C ALA A 85 26.87 -20.54 14.38
N GLY A 86 25.75 -19.82 14.41
CA GLY A 86 24.80 -19.93 15.51
C GLY A 86 24.20 -21.34 15.58
N PRO A 87 23.51 -21.69 16.67
CA PRO A 87 22.80 -22.96 16.74
C PRO A 87 21.76 -23.06 15.60
N PRO A 88 21.48 -24.28 15.11
CA PRO A 88 20.45 -24.48 14.10
C PRO A 88 19.07 -24.10 14.64
N ILE A 89 18.20 -23.64 13.76
CA ILE A 89 16.80 -23.36 14.04
C ILE A 89 16.10 -24.69 14.36
N THR A 90 15.45 -24.75 15.51
CA THR A 90 14.77 -25.94 16.02
C THR A 90 13.33 -26.06 15.50
N LYS A 91 12.77 -27.27 15.56
CA LYS A 91 11.38 -27.50 15.14
C LYS A 91 10.39 -26.79 16.06
N GLU A 92 10.70 -26.73 17.35
CA GLU A 92 9.91 -26.11 18.40
C GLU A 92 9.82 -24.59 18.18
N GLU A 93 10.90 -23.95 17.74
CA GLU A 93 10.91 -22.54 17.35
C GLU A 93 10.00 -22.29 16.15
N VAL A 94 10.10 -23.13 15.11
CA VAL A 94 9.27 -23.04 13.91
C VAL A 94 7.79 -23.25 14.23
N GLU A 95 7.48 -24.25 15.05
CA GLU A 95 6.12 -24.54 15.48
C GLU A 95 5.53 -23.36 16.28
N THR A 96 6.31 -22.81 17.21
CA THR A 96 5.92 -21.64 18.01
C THR A 96 5.72 -20.41 17.12
N ALA A 97 6.57 -20.21 16.11
CA ALA A 97 6.44 -19.11 15.17
C ALA A 97 5.15 -19.23 14.37
N ILE A 98 4.87 -20.40 13.78
CA ILE A 98 3.65 -20.66 13.01
C ILE A 98 2.39 -20.43 13.87
N LYS A 99 2.36 -20.95 15.10
CA LYS A 99 1.23 -20.74 16.04
C LYS A 99 0.99 -19.27 16.40
N LYS A 100 2.03 -18.42 16.36
CA LYS A 100 1.91 -16.98 16.62
C LYS A 100 1.49 -16.17 15.40
N MET A 101 1.57 -16.74 14.20
CA MET A 101 1.15 -16.06 12.98
C MET A 101 -0.36 -15.86 12.99
N LYS A 102 -0.82 -14.74 12.41
CA LYS A 102 -2.24 -14.45 12.30
C LYS A 102 -2.79 -15.03 11.01
N HIS A 103 -3.99 -15.58 11.09
CA HIS A 103 -4.80 -16.02 9.96
C HIS A 103 -5.32 -14.83 9.13
N GLU A 104 -5.83 -15.16 7.95
CA GLU A 104 -6.49 -14.25 6.99
C GLU A 104 -5.60 -13.09 6.54
N LYS A 105 -4.29 -13.35 6.46
CA LYS A 105 -3.32 -12.38 5.94
C LYS A 105 -3.17 -12.53 4.44
N ALA A 106 -2.97 -11.38 3.79
CA ALA A 106 -2.62 -11.33 2.38
C ALA A 106 -1.34 -12.16 2.16
N THR A 107 -1.48 -13.28 1.47
CA THR A 107 -0.38 -14.24 1.23
C THR A 107 0.46 -13.86 0.02
N GLY A 108 -0.08 -13.05 -0.90
CA GLY A 108 0.54 -12.80 -2.19
C GLY A 108 0.67 -14.11 -2.99
N PRO A 109 1.78 -14.32 -3.73
CA PRO A 109 2.01 -15.55 -4.49
C PRO A 109 2.54 -16.71 -3.63
N GLY A 110 2.63 -16.53 -2.31
CA GLY A 110 3.20 -17.50 -1.37
C GLY A 110 2.19 -18.49 -0.80
N ILE A 111 2.60 -19.15 0.30
CA ILE A 111 1.82 -20.14 1.05
C ILE A 111 1.21 -19.47 2.28
N SER A 112 -0.09 -19.70 2.53
CA SER A 112 -0.79 -19.12 3.67
C SER A 112 -0.58 -19.96 4.93
N VAL A 113 -0.84 -19.37 6.10
CA VAL A 113 -0.70 -20.07 7.39
C VAL A 113 -1.72 -21.20 7.49
N GLU A 114 -2.93 -20.98 6.99
CA GLU A 114 -4.02 -21.97 6.91
C GLU A 114 -3.58 -23.19 6.07
N LEU A 115 -2.92 -22.93 4.94
CA LEU A 115 -2.42 -24.00 4.08
C LEU A 115 -1.28 -24.77 4.76
N LEU A 116 -0.40 -24.09 5.48
CA LEU A 116 0.58 -24.76 6.32
C LEU A 116 -0.13 -25.60 7.39
N GLU A 117 -1.18 -25.10 8.03
CA GLU A 117 -1.90 -25.84 9.07
C GLU A 117 -2.44 -27.19 8.60
N VAL A 118 -2.96 -27.27 7.37
CA VAL A 118 -3.45 -28.50 6.74
C VAL A 118 -2.35 -29.53 6.48
N LEU A 119 -1.09 -29.10 6.33
CA LEU A 119 0.05 -29.98 6.04
C LEU A 119 0.61 -30.71 7.29
N GLU A 120 -0.09 -30.64 8.43
CA GLU A 120 0.19 -31.35 9.69
C GLU A 120 1.71 -31.44 10.02
N ASP A 121 2.24 -32.64 10.28
CA ASP A 121 3.62 -32.84 10.74
C ASP A 121 4.66 -32.61 9.64
N PHE A 122 4.25 -32.74 8.38
CA PHE A 122 5.15 -32.58 7.23
C PHE A 122 5.66 -31.13 7.11
N LYS A 123 4.83 -30.15 7.50
CA LYS A 123 5.16 -28.72 7.39
C LYS A 123 6.36 -28.34 8.24
N ILE A 124 6.41 -28.79 9.49
CA ILE A 124 7.43 -28.33 10.46
C ILE A 124 8.79 -28.83 10.02
N GLY A 125 8.90 -30.11 9.67
CA GLY A 125 10.16 -30.69 9.21
C GLY A 125 10.70 -30.01 7.95
N LYS A 126 9.85 -29.78 6.95
CA LYS A 126 10.26 -29.16 5.68
C LYS A 126 10.63 -27.69 5.82
N VAL A 127 9.83 -26.92 6.56
CA VAL A 127 10.12 -25.49 6.81
C VAL A 127 11.40 -25.34 7.63
N THR A 128 11.59 -26.16 8.67
CA THR A 128 12.81 -26.12 9.49
C THR A 128 14.04 -26.46 8.67
N HIS A 129 13.96 -27.46 7.79
CA HIS A 129 15.08 -27.81 6.90
C HIS A 129 15.42 -26.65 5.95
N LEU A 130 14.42 -26.10 5.25
CA LEU A 130 14.62 -24.97 4.33
C LEU A 130 15.22 -23.75 5.03
N LEU A 131 14.72 -23.39 6.23
CA LEU A 131 15.22 -22.25 6.99
C LEU A 131 16.68 -22.45 7.42
N ASN A 132 17.05 -23.65 7.84
CA ASN A 132 18.44 -23.96 8.18
C ASN A 132 19.35 -23.96 6.93
N GLU A 133 18.89 -24.46 5.79
CA GLU A 133 19.67 -24.36 4.53
C GLU A 133 19.94 -22.90 4.16
N ILE A 134 18.95 -22.02 4.27
CA ILE A 134 19.12 -20.58 4.02
C ILE A 134 20.07 -19.96 5.06
N TYR A 135 19.93 -20.34 6.32
CA TYR A 135 20.76 -19.83 7.43
C TYR A 135 22.23 -20.21 7.26
N ASP A 136 22.50 -21.47 6.91
CA ASP A 136 23.86 -22.02 6.78
C ASP A 136 24.56 -21.52 5.50
N THR A 137 23.82 -21.44 4.39
CA THR A 137 24.40 -21.04 3.09
C THR A 137 24.41 -19.53 2.88
N GLY A 138 23.55 -18.79 3.61
CA GLY A 138 23.27 -17.39 3.36
C GLY A 138 22.55 -17.11 2.03
N GLN A 139 22.14 -18.15 1.30
CA GLN A 139 21.51 -18.01 -0.02
C GLN A 139 19.99 -17.95 0.14
N ILE A 140 19.40 -16.82 -0.24
CA ILE A 140 17.95 -16.62 -0.23
C ILE A 140 17.38 -17.10 -1.58
N PRO A 141 16.42 -18.03 -1.59
CA PRO A 141 15.73 -18.45 -2.81
C PRO A 141 15.08 -17.25 -3.52
N THR A 142 15.17 -17.21 -4.85
CA THR A 142 14.65 -16.11 -5.67
C THR A 142 13.16 -15.85 -5.43
N ASP A 143 12.38 -16.88 -5.11
CA ASP A 143 10.96 -16.74 -4.83
C ASP A 143 10.67 -16.03 -3.50
N LEU A 144 11.58 -16.12 -2.52
CA LEU A 144 11.51 -15.33 -1.29
C LEU A 144 12.04 -13.89 -1.46
N SER A 145 12.71 -13.60 -2.58
CA SER A 145 13.21 -12.25 -2.92
C SER A 145 12.22 -11.39 -3.70
N LYS A 146 11.04 -11.92 -4.04
CA LYS A 146 9.99 -11.20 -4.79
C LYS A 146 8.96 -10.61 -3.83
N SER A 147 8.55 -9.37 -4.06
CA SER A 147 7.49 -8.70 -3.31
C SER A 147 6.47 -8.07 -4.25
N ILE A 148 5.19 -8.22 -3.93
CA ILE A 148 4.08 -7.59 -4.65
C ILE A 148 3.55 -6.43 -3.82
N PHE A 149 3.47 -5.25 -4.42
CA PHE A 149 2.96 -4.05 -3.77
C PHE A 149 1.58 -3.71 -4.33
N ILE A 150 0.60 -3.57 -3.43
CA ILE A 150 -0.76 -3.15 -3.77
C ILE A 150 -1.02 -1.82 -3.08
N ALA A 151 -1.29 -0.79 -3.88
CA ALA A 151 -1.64 0.53 -3.37
C ALA A 151 -3.06 0.51 -2.79
N LEU A 152 -3.19 0.78 -1.49
CA LEU A 152 -4.47 0.91 -0.82
C LEU A 152 -4.78 2.38 -0.53
N PRO A 153 -6.00 2.87 -0.81
CA PRO A 153 -6.40 4.21 -0.44
C PRO A 153 -6.36 4.39 1.07
N LYS A 154 -5.63 5.41 1.54
CA LYS A 154 -5.58 5.77 2.96
C LYS A 154 -6.77 6.67 3.33
N LYS A 155 -7.20 6.61 4.59
CA LYS A 155 -8.10 7.61 5.16
C LYS A 155 -7.44 9.01 5.10
N PRO A 156 -8.21 10.10 4.95
CA PRO A 156 -7.64 11.44 4.92
C PRO A 156 -6.79 11.74 6.16
N GLY A 157 -5.58 12.28 5.97
CA GLY A 157 -4.66 12.66 7.06
C GLY A 157 -3.35 11.84 7.18
N ALA A 158 -3.09 10.86 6.32
CA ALA A 158 -1.85 10.07 6.34
C ALA A 158 -0.69 10.70 5.52
N THR A 159 0.55 10.45 5.92
CA THR A 159 1.79 11.08 5.40
C THR A 159 2.39 10.41 4.14
N SER A 160 1.72 9.40 3.55
CA SER A 160 2.16 8.68 2.33
C SER A 160 1.75 9.40 1.04
N PRO A 161 2.09 8.93 -0.20
CA PRO A 161 1.65 9.57 -1.45
C PRO A 161 0.16 9.87 -1.35
N LYS A 162 -0.17 11.16 -1.32
CA LYS A 162 -1.53 11.58 -1.07
C LYS A 162 -2.28 11.31 -2.35
N TYR A 163 -3.30 10.46 -2.22
CA TYR A 163 -4.38 10.48 -3.18
C TYR A 163 -4.91 11.91 -3.27
N CYS A 164 -5.50 12.18 -4.42
CA CYS A 164 -6.54 13.17 -4.56
C CYS A 164 -7.41 13.26 -3.27
#